data_AF-A0A1A8X2C6-F1
#
_entry.id   AF-A0A1A8X2C6-F1
#
_cell.length_a   1.000
_cell.length_b   1.000
_cell.length_c   1.000
_cell.angle_alpha   90.00
_cell.angle_beta   90.00
_cell.angle_gamma   90.00
#
_symmetry.space_group_name_H-M   'P 1'
#
loop_
_entity.id
_entity.type
_entity.pdbx_description
1 polymer ?
#
loop_
_entity_poly.entity_id
_entity_poly.type
_entity_poly.pdbx_seq_one_letter_code
_entity_poly.pdbx_strand_id
1 'polypeptide(L)'
;MGNVLYDLNEDDLPSNVFKKKLLQRINISELEVKCNDDRCEQSNIENYLRQLNPNLYYGYHGIKSQCVTTNVYKCCRNLNYYLDLIVGYIRSSKCRVTDKDDLVKFIENHWRDNYFNTGKLNECKREKDKYSTEKRCILKHLYDYCEDKNYLEARFPNDEKLSSQYNDYLQKKWNTILKYTISKENIKFSINNGDLKEDITYRDFFLKTDESIFNKCHLIKEGNLTVSHINIKTADEELTGSDQGNTFEQSQYQAIQPDSGSSISPRMEIFLSVGITLCSILTFFILYKFSPLRSYLHSYIGKYNPMEKNFNDNESYQLMEDYESKEHFVQYHSLSH
;
A
#
# COMPACT_ATOMS: atom_id res chain seq x y z
N MET A 1 -19.71 42.44 -6.14
CA MET A 1 -19.56 41.08 -5.60
C MET A 1 -18.25 41.05 -4.83
N GLY A 2 -18.31 40.87 -3.51
CA GLY A 2 -17.10 40.80 -2.70
C GLY A 2 -16.35 39.51 -3.00
N ASN A 3 -15.07 39.60 -3.35
CA ASN A 3 -14.19 38.44 -3.39
C ASN A 3 -14.12 37.89 -1.96
N VAL A 4 -14.82 36.80 -1.70
CA VAL A 4 -14.62 36.04 -0.47
C VAL A 4 -13.23 35.44 -0.58
N LEU A 5 -12.30 36.00 0.20
CA LEU A 5 -10.93 35.53 0.28
C LEU A 5 -10.96 34.16 0.96
N TYR A 6 -10.74 33.09 0.19
CA TYR A 6 -10.63 31.75 0.76
C TYR A 6 -9.20 31.55 1.28
N ASP A 7 -9.06 30.93 2.44
CA ASP A 7 -7.79 30.45 2.96
C ASP A 7 -7.77 28.92 2.87
N LEU A 8 -6.62 28.35 2.53
CA LEU A 8 -6.43 26.92 2.43
C LEU A 8 -6.72 26.26 3.78
N ASN A 9 -7.77 25.46 3.81
CA ASN A 9 -7.97 24.51 4.88
C ASN A 9 -7.26 23.20 4.53
N GLU A 10 -6.09 22.95 5.12
CA GLU A 10 -5.29 21.75 4.87
C GLU A 10 -6.09 20.47 5.16
N ASP A 11 -6.99 20.47 6.15
CA ASP A 11 -7.80 19.31 6.54
C ASP A 11 -8.78 18.87 5.44
N ASP A 12 -9.14 19.77 4.51
CA ASP A 12 -10.05 19.49 3.40
C ASP A 12 -9.33 18.90 2.18
N LEU A 13 -7.99 18.93 2.15
CA LEU A 13 -7.22 18.35 1.07
C LEU A 13 -7.47 16.83 1.00
N PRO A 14 -7.78 16.26 -0.18
CA PRO A 14 -8.02 14.83 -0.35
C PRO A 14 -6.94 13.93 0.29
N SER A 15 -5.68 14.31 0.17
CA SER A 15 -4.55 13.60 0.77
C SER A 15 -4.61 13.57 2.30
N ASN A 16 -5.06 14.66 2.93
CA ASN A 16 -5.22 14.79 4.38
C ASN A 16 -6.50 14.15 4.91
N VAL A 17 -7.61 14.23 4.16
CA VAL A 17 -8.84 13.50 4.48
C VAL A 17 -8.56 11.99 4.56
N PHE A 18 -7.80 11.47 3.59
CA PHE A 18 -7.38 10.07 3.60
C PHE A 18 -6.48 9.75 4.81
N LYS A 19 -5.45 10.59 5.05
CA LYS A 19 -4.54 10.47 6.20
C LYS A 19 -5.31 10.40 7.52
N LYS A 20 -6.27 11.31 7.72
CA LYS A 20 -7.08 11.42 8.94
C LYS A 20 -7.86 10.14 9.22
N LYS A 21 -8.43 9.52 8.18
CA LYS A 21 -9.11 8.23 8.30
C LYS A 21 -8.14 7.08 8.62
N LEU A 22 -7.01 7.00 7.92
CA LEU A 22 -6.00 5.96 8.15
C LEU A 22 -5.43 6.03 9.57
N LEU A 23 -5.19 7.24 10.07
CA LEU A 23 -4.55 7.49 11.36
C LEU A 23 -5.54 7.80 12.48
N GLN A 24 -6.85 7.64 12.27
CA GLN A 24 -7.88 8.07 13.21
C GLN A 24 -7.69 7.52 14.64
N ARG A 25 -7.08 6.34 14.76
CA ARG A 25 -6.86 5.63 16.02
C ARG A 25 -5.41 5.73 16.53
N ILE A 26 -4.61 6.62 15.93
CA ILE A 26 -3.17 6.74 16.19
C ILE A 26 -2.78 8.19 16.38
N ASN A 27 -1.94 8.45 17.38
CA ASN A 27 -1.30 9.74 17.54
C ASN A 27 0.18 9.67 17.09
N ILE A 28 0.46 9.94 15.81
CA ILE A 28 1.86 9.89 15.32
C ILE A 28 2.74 10.90 16.07
N SER A 29 2.21 12.05 16.47
CA SER A 29 2.96 13.05 17.24
C SER A 29 3.41 12.50 18.61
N GLU A 30 2.67 11.58 19.21
CA GLU A 30 3.11 10.91 20.43
C GLU A 30 4.33 10.01 20.20
N LEU A 31 4.39 9.31 19.06
CA LEU A 31 5.59 8.55 18.68
C LEU A 31 6.79 9.49 18.53
N GLU A 32 6.61 10.62 17.86
CA GLU A 32 7.66 11.62 17.68
C GLU A 32 8.19 12.14 19.02
N VAL A 33 7.31 12.45 19.97
CA VAL A 33 7.72 12.86 21.34
C VAL A 33 8.53 11.76 22.03
N LYS A 34 8.07 10.50 21.98
CA LYS A 34 8.79 9.37 22.60
C LYS A 34 10.15 9.12 21.94
N CYS A 35 10.25 9.26 20.63
CA CYS A 35 11.52 9.11 19.90
C CYS A 35 12.51 10.26 20.19
N ASN A 36 12.01 11.43 20.58
CA ASN A 36 12.82 12.61 20.88
C ASN A 36 13.21 12.76 22.37
N ASP A 37 12.71 11.89 23.26
CA ASP A 37 13.12 11.85 24.68
C ASP A 37 14.60 11.49 24.78
N ASP A 38 15.37 12.34 25.47
CA ASP A 38 16.82 12.18 25.69
C ASP A 38 17.17 10.90 26.45
N ARG A 39 16.25 10.39 27.28
CA ARG A 39 16.47 9.16 28.04
C ARG A 39 16.34 7.92 27.16
N CYS A 40 15.66 8.02 26.02
CA CYS A 40 15.19 6.92 25.19
C CYS A 40 14.93 5.62 25.98
N GLU A 41 13.73 5.51 26.54
CA GLU A 41 13.27 4.26 27.12
C GLU A 41 12.68 3.39 26.00
N GLN A 42 13.49 2.44 25.47
CA GLN A 42 13.08 1.53 24.39
C GLN A 42 11.74 0.86 24.66
N SER A 43 11.51 0.41 25.88
CA SER A 43 10.25 -0.21 26.33
C SER A 43 9.04 0.71 26.16
N ASN A 44 9.18 2.02 26.38
CA ASN A 44 8.09 2.98 26.18
C ASN A 44 7.73 3.14 24.70
N ILE A 45 8.74 3.17 23.82
CA ILE A 45 8.51 3.21 22.38
C ILE A 45 7.86 1.90 21.93
N GLU A 46 8.39 0.76 22.36
CA GLU A 46 7.84 -0.56 22.01
C GLU A 46 6.39 -0.73 22.48
N ASN A 47 6.07 -0.33 23.71
CA ASN A 47 4.71 -0.35 24.25
C ASN A 47 3.74 0.50 23.42
N TYR A 48 4.20 1.65 22.94
CA TYR A 48 3.42 2.48 22.03
C TYR A 48 3.22 1.80 20.68
N LEU A 49 4.26 1.19 20.12
CA LEU A 49 4.20 0.46 18.85
C LEU A 49 3.25 -0.75 18.92
N ARG A 50 3.19 -1.45 20.06
CA ARG A 50 2.22 -2.55 20.32
C ARG A 50 0.77 -2.09 20.16
N GLN A 51 0.46 -0.85 20.53
CA GLN A 51 -0.88 -0.28 20.37
C GLN A 51 -1.07 0.31 18.97
N LEU A 52 -0.04 0.98 18.43
CA LEU A 52 -0.07 1.61 17.12
C LEU A 52 -0.31 0.58 16.01
N ASN A 53 0.39 -0.55 16.01
CA ASN A 53 0.33 -1.53 14.93
C ASN A 53 -1.09 -2.06 14.64
N PRO A 54 -1.86 -2.57 15.62
CA PRO A 54 -3.23 -2.99 15.37
C PRO A 54 -4.14 -1.80 15.00
N ASN A 55 -3.95 -0.64 15.61
CA ASN A 55 -4.74 0.56 15.29
C ASN A 55 -4.52 1.06 13.85
N LEU A 56 -3.30 0.94 13.32
CA LEU A 56 -2.98 1.31 11.94
C LEU A 56 -3.64 0.33 10.97
N TYR A 57 -3.62 -0.96 11.31
CA TYR A 57 -4.33 -1.98 10.55
C TYR A 57 -5.84 -1.74 10.55
N TYR A 58 -6.44 -1.40 11.70
CA TYR A 58 -7.86 -1.04 11.77
C TYR A 58 -8.20 0.21 10.95
N GLY A 59 -7.34 1.23 10.98
CA GLY A 59 -7.47 2.41 10.14
C GLY A 59 -7.44 2.06 8.66
N TYR A 60 -6.49 1.23 8.23
CA TYR A 60 -6.41 0.70 6.87
C TYR A 60 -7.67 -0.09 6.50
N HIS A 61 -8.12 -1.00 7.36
CA HIS A 61 -9.30 -1.83 7.11
C HIS A 61 -10.57 -0.97 6.97
N GLY A 62 -10.68 0.11 7.75
CA GLY A 62 -11.80 1.05 7.68
C GLY A 62 -11.87 1.83 6.35
N ILE A 63 -10.75 1.99 5.65
CA ILE A 63 -10.68 2.70 4.36
C ILE A 63 -10.49 1.76 3.16
N LYS A 64 -10.22 0.47 3.39
CA LYS A 64 -9.96 -0.53 2.34
C LYS A 64 -11.06 -0.55 1.27
N SER A 65 -12.34 -0.47 1.67
CA SER A 65 -13.47 -0.47 0.72
C SER A 65 -13.43 0.73 -0.24
N GLN A 66 -13.04 1.91 0.23
CA GLN A 66 -12.89 3.12 -0.59
C GLN A 66 -11.75 2.97 -1.61
N CYS A 67 -10.76 2.14 -1.31
CA CYS A 67 -9.64 1.88 -2.22
C CYS A 67 -9.95 0.82 -3.26
N VAL A 68 -10.77 -0.19 -2.96
CA VAL A 68 -11.23 -1.14 -3.98
C VAL A 68 -12.00 -0.41 -5.09
N THR A 69 -12.79 0.60 -4.74
CA THR A 69 -13.62 1.35 -5.70
C THR A 69 -12.87 2.45 -6.46
N THR A 70 -11.72 2.92 -5.95
CA THR A 70 -10.98 4.05 -6.57
C THR A 70 -9.65 3.61 -7.16
N ASN A 71 -8.79 2.99 -6.36
CA ASN A 71 -7.49 2.46 -6.75
C ASN A 71 -6.87 1.69 -5.56
N VAL A 72 -6.81 0.35 -5.63
CA VAL A 72 -6.26 -0.49 -4.55
C VAL A 72 -4.81 -0.11 -4.21
N TYR A 73 -4.04 0.32 -5.21
CA TYR A 73 -2.66 0.77 -5.04
C TYR A 73 -2.55 2.03 -4.17
N LYS A 74 -3.58 2.89 -4.10
CA LYS A 74 -3.58 4.09 -3.24
C LYS A 74 -3.47 3.73 -1.77
N CYS A 75 -4.31 2.80 -1.30
CA CYS A 75 -4.29 2.36 0.08
C CYS A 75 -2.96 1.71 0.46
N CYS A 76 -2.47 0.80 -0.39
CA CYS A 76 -1.20 0.11 -0.14
C CYS A 76 -0.01 1.08 -0.13
N ARG A 77 0.04 2.02 -1.09
CA ARG A 77 1.05 3.08 -1.13
C ARG A 77 1.02 3.91 0.14
N ASN A 78 -0.16 4.36 0.57
CA ASN A 78 -0.31 5.18 1.77
C ASN A 78 0.08 4.40 3.02
N LEU A 79 -0.39 3.16 3.19
CA LEU A 79 -0.01 2.30 4.32
C LEU A 79 1.51 2.11 4.38
N ASN A 80 2.13 1.69 3.27
CA ASN A 80 3.57 1.46 3.23
C ASN A 80 4.37 2.74 3.50
N TYR A 81 3.91 3.89 3.00
CA TYR A 81 4.52 5.19 3.29
C TYR A 81 4.47 5.52 4.79
N TYR A 82 3.35 5.29 5.47
CA TYR A 82 3.27 5.57 6.92
C TYR A 82 4.11 4.59 7.74
N LEU A 83 4.25 3.34 7.30
CA LEU A 83 5.20 2.40 7.90
C LEU A 83 6.64 2.90 7.75
N ASP A 84 7.02 3.43 6.58
CA ASP A 84 8.34 4.03 6.39
C ASP A 84 8.54 5.27 7.27
N LEU A 85 7.51 6.11 7.42
CA LEU A 85 7.57 7.29 8.28
C LEU A 85 7.81 6.90 9.75
N ILE A 86 7.12 5.86 10.23
CA ILE A 86 7.32 5.32 11.58
C ILE A 86 8.75 4.79 11.74
N VAL A 87 9.25 4.04 10.76
CA VAL A 87 10.66 3.58 10.75
C VAL A 87 11.62 4.76 10.76
N GLY A 88 11.33 5.82 10.00
CA GLY A 88 12.08 7.08 9.98
C GLY A 88 12.20 7.70 11.37
N TYR A 89 11.07 7.87 12.08
CA TYR A 89 11.06 8.39 13.45
C TYR A 89 11.91 7.55 14.41
N ILE A 90 11.87 6.23 14.30
CA ILE A 90 12.69 5.34 15.14
C ILE A 90 14.17 5.51 14.81
N ARG A 91 14.53 5.56 13.53
CA ARG A 91 15.92 5.71 13.07
C ARG A 91 16.51 7.05 13.50
N SER A 92 15.70 8.11 13.47
CA SER A 92 16.09 9.46 13.89
C SER A 92 16.05 9.69 15.41
N SER A 93 15.54 8.74 16.19
CA SER A 93 15.44 8.88 17.65
C SER A 93 16.80 9.08 18.32
N LYS A 94 16.79 9.48 19.59
CA LYS A 94 18.01 9.61 20.41
C LYS A 94 18.51 8.29 21.01
N CYS A 95 17.85 7.18 20.69
CA CYS A 95 18.16 5.85 21.18
C CYS A 95 19.54 5.33 20.71
N ARG A 96 20.04 4.29 21.39
CA ARG A 96 21.23 3.57 20.93
C ARG A 96 20.94 2.88 19.59
N VAL A 97 22.00 2.68 18.79
CA VAL A 97 21.88 2.05 17.47
C VAL A 97 21.22 0.66 17.56
N THR A 98 21.59 -0.14 18.57
CA THR A 98 21.00 -1.45 18.85
C THR A 98 19.50 -1.36 19.11
N ASP A 99 19.09 -0.42 19.96
CA ASP A 99 17.69 -0.27 20.35
C ASP A 99 16.84 0.19 19.16
N LYS A 100 17.40 1.07 18.31
CA LYS A 100 16.78 1.46 17.04
C LYS A 100 16.59 0.27 16.12
N ASP A 101 17.61 -0.58 15.98
CA ASP A 101 17.54 -1.78 15.14
C ASP A 101 16.47 -2.75 15.65
N ASP A 102 16.38 -2.93 16.96
CA ASP A 102 15.38 -3.82 17.57
C ASP A 102 13.97 -3.26 17.43
N LEU A 103 13.77 -1.95 17.61
CA LEU A 103 12.47 -1.30 17.37
C LEU A 103 12.05 -1.36 15.89
N VAL A 104 12.99 -1.20 14.95
CA VAL A 104 12.68 -1.36 13.52
C VAL A 104 12.35 -2.82 13.18
N LYS A 105 13.11 -3.79 13.70
CA LYS A 105 12.78 -5.21 13.55
C LYS A 105 11.42 -5.53 14.15
N PHE A 106 11.08 -4.96 15.30
CA PHE A 106 9.80 -5.15 15.96
C PHE A 106 8.63 -4.80 15.03
N ILE A 107 8.69 -3.63 14.38
CA ILE A 107 7.65 -3.21 13.42
C ILE A 107 7.66 -4.06 12.15
N GLU A 108 8.81 -4.21 11.51
CA GLU A 108 8.89 -4.91 10.22
C GLU A 108 8.47 -6.38 10.36
N ASN A 109 8.87 -7.04 11.46
CA ASN A 109 8.43 -8.41 11.76
C ASN A 109 6.94 -8.46 12.08
N HIS A 110 6.42 -7.55 12.91
CA HIS A 110 5.00 -7.50 13.23
C HIS A 110 4.14 -7.42 11.96
N TRP A 111 4.49 -6.53 11.03
CA TRP A 111 3.71 -6.32 9.82
C TRP A 111 3.85 -7.44 8.80
N ARG A 112 5.09 -7.92 8.59
CA ARG A 112 5.37 -9.06 7.74
C ARG A 112 4.59 -10.29 8.20
N ASP A 113 4.73 -10.64 9.47
CA ASP A 113 4.28 -11.94 9.97
C ASP A 113 2.79 -11.95 10.29
N ASN A 114 2.18 -10.83 10.67
CA ASN A 114 0.76 -10.79 11.03
C ASN A 114 -0.17 -10.36 9.89
N TYR A 115 0.32 -9.63 8.88
CA TYR A 115 -0.54 -9.02 7.86
C TYR A 115 -0.15 -9.35 6.42
N PHE A 116 1.13 -9.18 6.05
CA PHE A 116 1.57 -9.44 4.67
C PHE A 116 1.62 -10.95 4.37
N ASN A 117 2.23 -11.76 5.25
CA ASN A 117 2.37 -13.21 5.04
C ASN A 117 1.09 -14.00 5.32
N THR A 118 0.16 -13.46 6.10
CA THR A 118 -1.12 -14.13 6.43
C THR A 118 -2.19 -13.95 5.37
N GLY A 119 -1.91 -13.16 4.31
CA GLY A 119 -2.88 -12.83 3.27
C GLY A 119 -3.95 -11.82 3.71
N LYS A 120 -3.90 -11.29 4.95
CA LYS A 120 -4.81 -10.20 5.40
C LYS A 120 -4.65 -8.92 4.58
N LEU A 121 -3.49 -8.75 3.96
CA LEU A 121 -3.14 -7.67 3.03
C LEU A 121 -2.63 -8.25 1.70
N ASN A 122 -3.31 -9.27 1.15
CA ASN A 122 -2.88 -9.93 -0.09
C ASN A 122 -2.76 -8.97 -1.29
N GLU A 123 -3.49 -7.87 -1.28
CA GLU A 123 -3.43 -6.82 -2.29
C GLU A 123 -2.21 -5.90 -2.14
N CYS A 124 -1.63 -5.81 -0.94
CA CYS A 124 -0.51 -4.93 -0.65
C CYS A 124 0.80 -5.72 -0.59
N LYS A 125 1.76 -5.30 -1.41
CA LYS A 125 3.14 -5.77 -1.31
C LYS A 125 3.99 -4.67 -0.67
N ARG A 126 4.91 -5.07 0.20
CA ARG A 126 5.93 -4.19 0.78
C ARG A 126 7.30 -4.73 0.40
N GLU A 127 7.70 -4.41 -0.82
CA GLU A 127 9.01 -4.81 -1.32
C GLU A 127 10.11 -4.02 -0.64
N LYS A 128 11.20 -4.73 -0.33
CA LYS A 128 12.40 -4.15 0.28
C LYS A 128 13.52 -4.21 -0.73
N ASP A 129 13.87 -3.05 -1.24
CA ASP A 129 15.06 -2.82 -2.04
C ASP A 129 15.84 -1.63 -1.45
N LYS A 130 17.02 -1.37 -2.02
CA LYS A 130 17.93 -0.32 -1.57
C LYS A 130 17.27 1.07 -1.47
N TYR A 131 16.32 1.38 -2.36
CA TYR A 131 15.67 2.69 -2.48
C TYR A 131 14.16 2.62 -2.27
N SER A 132 13.67 1.58 -1.60
CA SER A 132 12.23 1.29 -1.54
C SER A 132 11.46 2.38 -0.78
N THR A 133 12.08 2.96 0.25
CA THR A 133 11.53 4.11 0.99
C THR A 133 11.48 5.36 0.11
N GLU A 134 12.55 5.66 -0.61
CA GLU A 134 12.66 6.82 -1.49
C GLU A 134 11.62 6.74 -2.60
N LYS A 135 11.48 5.58 -3.25
CA LYS A 135 10.46 5.32 -4.26
C LYS A 135 9.05 5.56 -3.72
N ARG A 136 8.75 5.03 -2.52
CA ARG A 136 7.42 5.20 -1.90
C ARG A 136 7.15 6.65 -1.51
N CYS A 137 8.13 7.39 -1.02
CA CYS A 137 8.01 8.82 -0.75
C CYS A 137 7.75 9.63 -2.03
N ILE A 138 8.49 9.36 -3.11
CA ILE A 138 8.30 10.03 -4.41
C ILE A 138 6.88 9.77 -4.92
N LEU A 139 6.47 8.49 -4.98
CA LEU A 139 5.14 8.11 -5.42
C LEU A 139 4.05 8.72 -4.51
N LYS A 140 4.25 8.72 -3.19
CA LYS A 140 3.31 9.35 -2.26
C LYS A 140 3.15 10.84 -2.57
N HIS A 141 4.25 11.56 -2.75
CA HIS A 141 4.21 12.99 -3.04
C HIS A 141 3.49 13.29 -4.34
N LEU A 142 3.85 12.58 -5.42
CA LEU A 142 3.23 12.76 -6.73
C LEU A 142 1.73 12.61 -6.60
N TYR A 143 1.24 11.44 -6.16
CA TYR A 143 -0.19 11.17 -6.12
C TYR A 143 -0.96 12.13 -5.20
N ASP A 144 -0.40 12.48 -4.04
CA ASP A 144 -1.01 13.48 -3.15
C ASP A 144 -1.12 14.83 -3.87
N TYR A 145 -0.05 15.25 -4.55
CA TYR A 145 -0.04 16.50 -5.29
C TYR A 145 -1.12 16.52 -6.37
N CYS A 146 -1.24 15.45 -7.15
CA CYS A 146 -2.23 15.36 -8.22
C CYS A 146 -3.66 15.46 -7.68
N GLU A 147 -3.97 14.71 -6.62
CA GLU A 147 -5.31 14.68 -6.04
C GLU A 147 -5.68 16.03 -5.43
N ASP A 148 -4.75 16.63 -4.69
CA ASP A 148 -4.96 17.91 -4.04
C ASP A 148 -5.05 19.05 -5.07
N LYS A 149 -4.18 19.09 -6.10
CA LYS A 149 -4.26 20.09 -7.17
C LYS A 149 -5.56 19.99 -7.95
N ASN A 150 -5.96 18.79 -8.37
CA ASN A 150 -7.25 18.59 -9.06
C ASN A 150 -8.44 19.04 -8.20
N TYR A 151 -8.40 18.79 -6.89
CA TYR A 151 -9.43 19.23 -5.96
C TYR A 151 -9.48 20.76 -5.85
N LEU A 152 -8.33 21.41 -5.70
CA LEU A 152 -8.22 22.86 -5.59
C LEU A 152 -8.66 23.54 -6.89
N GLU A 153 -8.19 23.07 -8.06
CA GLU A 153 -8.56 23.62 -9.36
C GLU A 153 -10.05 23.47 -9.67
N ALA A 154 -10.65 22.32 -9.32
CA ALA A 154 -12.08 22.09 -9.52
C ALA A 154 -12.96 23.00 -8.66
N ARG A 155 -12.47 23.41 -7.49
CA ARG A 155 -13.24 24.21 -6.53
C ARG A 155 -12.95 25.71 -6.60
N PHE A 156 -11.71 26.07 -6.92
CA PHE A 156 -11.17 27.42 -6.95
C PHE A 156 -10.25 27.59 -8.18
N PRO A 157 -10.82 27.61 -9.39
CA PRO A 157 -10.04 27.67 -10.62
C PRO A 157 -9.22 28.97 -10.69
N ASN A 158 -7.95 28.84 -11.05
CA ASN A 158 -6.99 29.95 -11.21
C ASN A 158 -6.79 30.82 -9.94
N ASP A 159 -6.99 30.27 -8.75
CA ASP A 159 -6.69 30.99 -7.50
C ASP A 159 -5.19 30.92 -7.17
N GLU A 160 -4.46 31.95 -7.59
CA GLU A 160 -3.01 32.07 -7.36
C GLU A 160 -2.64 32.10 -5.86
N LYS A 161 -3.49 32.72 -5.03
CA LYS A 161 -3.25 32.80 -3.58
C LYS A 161 -3.34 31.41 -2.96
N LEU A 162 -4.38 30.66 -3.30
CA LEU A 162 -4.57 29.29 -2.80
C LEU A 162 -3.45 28.36 -3.28
N SER A 163 -3.02 28.54 -4.54
CA SER A 163 -1.89 27.81 -5.11
C SER A 163 -0.58 28.10 -4.35
N SER A 164 -0.32 29.36 -3.99
CA SER A 164 0.82 29.73 -3.15
C SER A 164 0.73 29.12 -1.75
N GLN A 165 -0.43 29.21 -1.09
CA GLN A 165 -0.63 28.61 0.24
C GLN A 165 -0.43 27.09 0.23
N TYR A 166 -0.85 26.43 -0.84
CA TYR A 166 -0.65 24.99 -1.01
C TYR A 166 0.83 24.62 -1.21
N ASN A 167 1.58 25.41 -1.97
CA ASN A 167 3.03 25.24 -2.11
C ASN A 167 3.76 25.43 -0.77
N ASP A 168 3.38 26.44 0.02
CA ASP A 168 3.95 26.66 1.36
C ASP A 168 3.66 25.48 2.30
N TYR A 169 2.42 24.96 2.26
CA TYR A 169 2.02 23.76 2.99
C TYR A 169 2.89 22.55 2.61
N LEU A 170 3.06 22.27 1.32
CA LEU A 170 3.88 21.14 0.85
C LEU A 170 5.33 21.26 1.29
N GLN A 171 5.93 22.45 1.14
CA GLN A 171 7.30 22.72 1.59
C GLN A 171 7.44 22.49 3.10
N LYS A 172 6.51 22.99 3.91
CA LYS A 172 6.51 22.79 5.38
C LYS A 172 6.38 21.31 5.76
N LYS A 173 5.46 20.59 5.12
CA LYS A 173 5.25 19.14 5.30
C LYS A 173 6.52 18.37 5.01
N TRP A 174 7.11 18.57 3.83
CA TRP A 174 8.30 17.82 3.43
C TRP A 174 9.56 18.24 4.18
N ASN A 175 9.77 19.53 4.47
CA ASN A 175 10.86 19.95 5.36
C ASN A 175 10.82 19.26 6.73
N THR A 176 9.64 18.87 7.21
CA THR A 176 9.49 18.11 8.44
C THR A 176 9.84 16.64 8.24
N ILE A 177 9.26 15.98 7.24
CA ILE A 177 9.49 14.55 6.95
C ILE A 177 10.95 14.27 6.63
N LEU A 178 11.58 15.12 5.82
CA LEU A 178 12.95 14.97 5.35
C LEU A 178 14.00 15.09 6.48
N LYS A 179 13.62 15.55 7.68
CA LYS A 179 14.49 15.46 8.87
C LYS A 179 14.69 14.03 9.36
N TYR A 180 13.71 13.16 9.08
CA TYR A 180 13.61 11.82 9.68
C TYR A 180 13.81 10.70 8.66
N THR A 181 13.44 10.92 7.40
CA THR A 181 13.39 9.86 6.36
C THR A 181 14.59 9.83 5.42
N ILE A 182 15.59 10.70 5.59
CA ILE A 182 16.67 10.89 4.63
C ILE A 182 17.96 10.16 5.04
N SER A 183 18.44 9.31 4.14
CA SER A 183 19.86 8.99 4.04
C SER A 183 20.65 10.28 3.73
N LYS A 184 21.76 10.55 4.44
CA LYS A 184 22.65 11.70 4.15
C LYS A 184 23.22 11.72 2.72
N GLU A 185 22.90 10.71 1.92
CA GLU A 185 23.37 10.55 0.55
C GLU A 185 22.61 11.44 -0.42
N ASN A 186 23.37 12.02 -1.35
CA ASN A 186 22.82 12.76 -2.47
C ASN A 186 22.22 11.75 -3.46
N ILE A 187 20.89 11.64 -3.48
CA ILE A 187 20.14 10.72 -4.35
C ILE A 187 19.55 11.49 -5.52
N LYS A 188 19.62 10.91 -6.73
CA LYS A 188 18.87 11.33 -7.91
C LYS A 188 17.83 10.27 -8.24
N PHE A 189 16.76 10.69 -8.87
CA PHE A 189 15.83 9.77 -9.50
C PHE A 189 15.45 10.29 -10.89
N SER A 190 15.00 9.36 -11.72
CA SER A 190 14.40 9.66 -13.00
C SER A 190 13.03 9.00 -13.10
N ILE A 191 12.07 9.74 -13.65
CA ILE A 191 10.74 9.26 -14.00
C ILE A 191 10.75 9.09 -15.52
N ASN A 192 10.58 7.86 -16.00
CA ASN A 192 10.41 7.59 -17.43
C ASN A 192 8.92 7.64 -17.76
N ASN A 193 8.49 8.67 -18.48
CA ASN A 193 7.09 8.84 -18.84
C ASN A 193 6.89 9.08 -20.34
N GLY A 194 7.18 8.05 -21.14
CA GLY A 194 7.02 8.07 -22.59
C GLY A 194 8.12 8.86 -23.29
N ASP A 195 8.20 10.17 -23.04
CA ASP A 195 9.08 11.10 -23.75
C ASP A 195 9.89 12.03 -22.84
N LEU A 196 9.62 12.07 -21.53
CA LEU A 196 10.43 12.85 -20.58
C LEU A 196 11.21 11.92 -19.65
N LYS A 197 12.52 12.15 -19.62
CA LYS A 197 13.45 11.65 -18.63
C LYS A 197 14.09 12.87 -17.99
N GLU A 198 13.76 13.11 -16.73
CA GLU A 198 14.34 14.20 -15.95
C GLU A 198 15.13 13.62 -14.79
N ASP A 199 16.36 14.09 -14.62
CA ASP A 199 17.20 13.75 -13.47
C ASP A 199 17.00 14.82 -12.40
N ILE A 200 16.24 14.50 -11.37
CA ILE A 200 15.89 15.42 -10.29
C ILE A 200 16.57 14.94 -9.00
N THR A 201 17.11 15.88 -8.21
CA THR A 201 17.63 15.50 -6.89
C THR A 201 16.47 15.21 -5.95
N TYR A 202 16.63 14.19 -5.10
CA TYR A 202 15.58 13.76 -4.19
C TYR A 202 15.07 14.91 -3.31
N ARG A 203 15.97 15.76 -2.80
CA ARG A 203 15.57 16.91 -1.97
C ARG A 203 14.86 17.99 -2.77
N ASP A 204 15.37 18.34 -3.96
CA ASP A 204 14.75 19.38 -4.79
C ASP A 204 13.32 19.00 -5.18
N PHE A 205 13.07 17.71 -5.47
CA PHE A 205 11.75 17.24 -5.86
C PHE A 205 10.65 17.56 -4.84
N PHE A 206 10.94 17.50 -3.53
CA PHE A 206 9.94 17.79 -2.50
C PHE A 206 9.88 19.26 -2.07
N LEU A 207 10.96 20.01 -2.30
CA LEU A 207 11.11 21.39 -1.81
C LEU A 207 10.89 22.44 -2.90
N LYS A 208 11.01 22.06 -4.16
CA LYS A 208 10.76 22.92 -5.32
C LYS A 208 9.54 22.36 -6.05
N THR A 209 8.45 23.12 -6.05
CA THR A 209 7.31 22.78 -6.89
C THR A 209 7.68 23.09 -8.34
N ASP A 210 7.96 22.06 -9.12
CA ASP A 210 8.03 22.16 -10.57
C ASP A 210 6.73 21.64 -11.18
N GLU A 211 5.84 22.56 -11.57
CA GLU A 211 4.53 22.23 -12.13
C GLU A 211 4.61 21.37 -13.39
N SER A 212 5.72 21.40 -14.12
CA SER A 212 5.90 20.61 -15.34
C SER A 212 5.91 19.10 -15.09
N ILE A 213 6.44 18.67 -13.94
CA ILE A 213 6.46 17.27 -13.49
C ILE A 213 5.04 16.80 -13.15
N PHE A 214 4.26 17.67 -12.52
CA PHE A 214 2.96 17.29 -11.97
C PHE A 214 1.82 17.29 -12.99
N ASN A 215 1.96 17.99 -14.12
CA ASN A 215 0.99 17.92 -15.22
C ASN A 215 0.82 16.50 -15.81
N LYS A 216 1.72 15.57 -15.49
CA LYS A 216 1.74 14.19 -16.01
C LYS A 216 1.48 13.11 -14.96
N CYS A 217 1.04 13.53 -13.78
CA CYS A 217 0.58 12.73 -12.66
C CYS A 217 -0.10 11.38 -12.98
N HIS A 218 -1.04 11.37 -13.94
CA HIS A 218 -1.83 10.20 -14.31
C HIS A 218 -1.02 9.08 -15.00
N LEU A 219 0.20 9.38 -15.44
CA LEU A 219 1.04 8.45 -16.19
C LEU A 219 2.10 7.76 -15.31
N ILE A 220 2.26 8.18 -14.06
CA ILE A 220 3.34 7.71 -13.20
C ILE A 220 2.92 6.42 -12.48
N LYS A 221 3.50 5.31 -12.94
CA LYS A 221 3.41 3.99 -12.29
C LYS A 221 4.72 3.66 -11.58
N GLU A 222 4.67 2.78 -10.58
CA GLU A 222 5.85 2.37 -9.80
C GLU A 222 7.00 1.82 -10.66
N GLY A 223 6.69 1.14 -11.78
CA GLY A 223 7.69 0.64 -12.74
C GLY A 223 8.40 1.70 -13.57
N ASN A 224 7.95 2.95 -13.54
CA ASN A 224 8.53 4.05 -14.32
C ASN A 224 9.61 4.83 -13.56
N LEU A 225 9.85 4.49 -12.29
CA LEU A 225 10.75 5.23 -11.40
C LEU A 225 12.10 4.51 -11.22
N THR A 226 13.19 5.19 -11.58
CA THR A 226 14.56 4.73 -11.33
C THR A 226 15.22 5.64 -10.30
N VAL A 227 15.85 5.07 -9.28
CA VAL A 227 16.53 5.82 -8.20
C VAL A 227 17.99 5.38 -8.12
N SER A 228 18.92 6.32 -7.95
CA SER A 228 20.36 6.07 -7.88
C SER A 228 21.09 7.11 -7.01
N HIS A 229 22.26 6.75 -6.48
CA HIS A 229 23.13 7.72 -5.81
C HIS A 229 23.84 8.62 -6.81
N ILE A 230 24.08 9.85 -6.39
CA ILE A 230 25.04 10.76 -7.00
C ILE A 230 26.42 10.34 -6.49
N ASN A 231 27.22 9.69 -7.33
CA ASN A 231 28.65 9.58 -7.09
C ASN A 231 29.26 10.96 -7.29
N ILE A 232 29.48 11.71 -6.21
CA ILE A 232 30.33 12.89 -6.26
C ILE A 232 31.75 12.36 -6.37
N LYS A 233 32.32 12.33 -7.58
CA LYS A 233 33.77 12.31 -7.72
C LYS A 233 34.27 13.63 -7.14
N THR A 234 34.83 13.62 -5.93
CA THR A 234 35.60 14.77 -5.44
C THR A 234 36.75 14.99 -6.41
N ALA A 235 36.84 16.19 -6.96
CA ALA A 235 37.87 16.61 -7.91
C ALA A 235 39.23 16.85 -7.22
N ASP A 236 39.63 15.95 -6.31
CA ASP A 236 40.90 15.99 -5.58
C ASP A 236 41.78 14.76 -5.87
N GLU A 237 41.34 13.82 -6.72
CA GLU A 237 42.13 12.65 -7.14
C GLU A 237 42.94 12.84 -8.43
N GLU A 238 42.99 14.06 -8.97
CA GLU A 238 43.99 14.44 -9.98
C GLU A 238 44.92 15.48 -9.37
N LEU A 239 45.83 15.07 -8.47
CA LEU A 239 47.13 15.72 -8.18
C LEU A 239 47.87 15.07 -7.00
N THR A 240 48.14 13.76 -7.02
CA THR A 240 49.32 13.21 -6.33
C THR A 240 49.77 11.92 -7.00
N GLY A 241 50.95 11.97 -7.62
CA GLY A 241 51.65 10.79 -8.12
C GLY A 241 52.38 10.04 -7.00
N SER A 242 52.55 8.73 -7.23
CA SER A 242 53.53 7.79 -6.68
C SER A 242 53.85 7.84 -5.18
N ASP A 243 53.46 6.82 -4.41
CA ASP A 243 54.34 5.69 -4.05
C ASP A 243 53.70 4.73 -3.03
N GLN A 244 54.31 3.56 -2.95
CA GLN A 244 53.93 2.29 -2.32
C GLN A 244 53.51 2.32 -0.83
N GLY A 245 52.71 1.31 -0.43
CA GLY A 245 52.94 0.61 0.85
C GLY A 245 51.72 0.31 1.74
N ASN A 246 51.16 -0.89 1.58
CA ASN A 246 50.58 -1.78 2.62
C ASN A 246 49.33 -1.38 3.46
N THR A 247 48.23 -2.06 3.10
CA THR A 247 47.37 -2.93 3.94
C THR A 247 46.63 -2.36 5.17
N PHE A 248 45.29 -2.27 5.06
CA PHE A 248 44.39 -2.82 6.08
C PHE A 248 42.99 -3.14 5.48
N GLU A 249 42.36 -4.17 6.03
CA GLU A 249 41.43 -5.11 5.39
C GLU A 249 40.01 -4.61 5.09
N GLN A 250 39.49 -5.02 3.94
CA GLN A 250 38.07 -4.94 3.57
C GLN A 250 37.46 -6.34 3.71
N SER A 251 36.51 -6.51 4.62
CA SER A 251 35.73 -7.75 4.75
C SER A 251 34.73 -7.87 3.59
N GLN A 252 34.91 -8.92 2.80
CA GLN A 252 34.19 -9.22 1.58
C GLN A 252 32.94 -10.05 1.91
N TYR A 253 31.74 -9.53 1.65
CA TYR A 253 30.56 -10.39 1.49
C TYR A 253 30.56 -10.93 0.05
N GLN A 254 30.94 -12.19 -0.11
CA GLN A 254 30.85 -12.92 -1.38
C GLN A 254 29.38 -13.19 -1.73
N ALA A 255 28.95 -12.70 -2.90
CA ALA A 255 27.79 -13.23 -3.59
C ALA A 255 28.18 -14.52 -4.32
N ILE A 256 27.50 -15.62 -4.00
CA ILE A 256 27.60 -16.89 -4.72
C ILE A 256 26.90 -16.69 -6.08
N GLN A 257 27.66 -16.71 -7.18
CA GLN A 257 27.11 -16.96 -8.51
C GLN A 257 27.21 -18.46 -8.81
N PRO A 258 26.18 -19.09 -9.38
CA PRO A 258 26.33 -20.42 -9.94
C PRO A 258 27.04 -20.32 -11.28
N ASP A 259 28.03 -21.19 -11.42
CA ASP A 259 28.79 -21.51 -12.61
C ASP A 259 27.86 -22.00 -13.73
N SER A 260 27.99 -21.45 -14.94
CA SER A 260 27.43 -22.07 -16.14
C SER A 260 28.32 -21.79 -17.34
N GLY A 261 29.10 -22.80 -17.70
CA GLY A 261 29.94 -22.81 -18.88
C GLY A 261 29.17 -22.96 -20.20
N SER A 262 29.94 -22.70 -21.25
CA SER A 262 29.77 -23.06 -22.66
C SER A 262 28.74 -22.28 -23.50
N SER A 263 29.32 -21.63 -24.50
CA SER A 263 28.71 -20.97 -25.65
C SER A 263 28.04 -21.97 -26.61
N ILE A 264 26.71 -21.88 -26.80
CA ILE A 264 26.02 -22.41 -27.99
C ILE A 264 24.85 -21.48 -28.36
N SER A 265 24.83 -21.02 -29.60
CA SER A 265 23.64 -20.60 -30.36
C SER A 265 23.64 -21.50 -31.61
N PRO A 266 22.54 -22.16 -32.01
CA PRO A 266 21.40 -21.45 -32.63
C PRO A 266 20.00 -22.10 -32.46
N ARG A 267 18.98 -21.28 -32.71
CA ARG A 267 17.64 -21.61 -33.27
C ARG A 267 17.23 -23.09 -33.32
N MET A 268 16.40 -23.52 -32.37
CA MET A 268 15.21 -24.36 -32.55
C MET A 268 14.71 -24.77 -31.15
N GLU A 269 13.64 -24.14 -30.63
CA GLU A 269 12.71 -24.75 -29.67
C GLU A 269 11.39 -23.94 -29.67
N ILE A 270 10.54 -24.19 -30.67
CA ILE A 270 9.09 -23.99 -30.55
C ILE A 270 8.49 -25.37 -30.80
N PHE A 271 8.49 -26.26 -29.81
CA PHE A 271 7.63 -27.46 -29.82
C PHE A 271 7.56 -28.11 -28.42
N LEU A 272 7.17 -27.35 -27.38
CA LEU A 272 6.84 -27.94 -26.06
C LEU A 272 5.61 -27.33 -25.38
N SER A 273 4.72 -26.62 -26.10
CA SER A 273 3.49 -26.07 -25.47
C SER A 273 2.17 -26.72 -25.91
N VAL A 274 2.18 -27.66 -26.86
CA VAL A 274 0.94 -28.32 -27.35
C VAL A 274 0.70 -29.68 -26.68
N GLY A 275 1.72 -30.32 -26.09
CA GLY A 275 1.58 -31.63 -25.44
C GLY A 275 1.01 -31.61 -24.02
N ILE A 276 1.17 -30.51 -23.29
CA ILE A 276 0.80 -30.43 -21.85
C ILE A 276 -0.71 -30.18 -21.67
N THR A 277 -1.34 -29.47 -22.61
CA THR A 277 -2.78 -29.14 -22.58
C THR A 277 -3.67 -30.33 -22.94
N LEU A 278 -3.21 -31.28 -23.74
CA LEU A 278 -3.98 -32.49 -24.06
C LEU A 278 -3.89 -33.57 -22.97
N CYS A 279 -2.75 -33.69 -22.29
CA CYS A 279 -2.59 -34.65 -21.18
C CYS A 279 -3.43 -34.28 -19.95
N SER A 280 -3.68 -32.99 -19.71
CA SER A 280 -4.49 -32.52 -18.58
C SER A 280 -5.98 -32.76 -18.79
N ILE A 281 -6.49 -32.65 -20.02
CA ILE A 281 -7.91 -32.91 -20.32
C ILE A 281 -8.25 -34.41 -20.16
N LEU A 282 -7.36 -35.30 -20.63
CA LEU A 282 -7.60 -36.75 -20.55
C LEU A 282 -7.56 -37.29 -19.10
N THR A 283 -6.70 -36.73 -18.24
CA THR A 283 -6.66 -37.14 -16.81
C THR A 283 -7.92 -36.73 -16.06
N PHE A 284 -8.52 -35.56 -16.35
CA PHE A 284 -9.81 -35.17 -15.78
C PHE A 284 -10.95 -36.10 -16.20
N PHE A 285 -11.00 -36.55 -17.46
CA PHE A 285 -12.03 -37.48 -17.92
C PHE A 285 -11.93 -38.87 -17.26
N ILE A 286 -10.71 -39.39 -17.07
CA ILE A 286 -10.49 -40.68 -16.41
C ILE A 286 -10.88 -40.57 -14.91
N LEU A 287 -10.47 -39.50 -14.23
CA LEU A 287 -10.84 -39.28 -12.83
C LEU A 287 -12.35 -39.08 -12.67
N TYR A 288 -13.03 -38.39 -13.58
CA TYR A 288 -14.48 -38.24 -13.55
C TYR A 288 -15.23 -39.57 -13.78
N LYS A 289 -14.76 -40.40 -14.71
CA LYS A 289 -15.44 -41.65 -15.09
C LYS A 289 -15.22 -42.79 -14.08
N PHE A 290 -14.07 -42.83 -13.41
CA PHE A 290 -13.69 -43.92 -12.51
C PHE A 290 -13.61 -43.54 -11.02
N SER A 291 -13.90 -42.29 -10.64
CA SER A 291 -13.99 -41.91 -9.22
C SER A 291 -15.34 -42.30 -8.60
N PRO A 292 -15.37 -42.73 -7.33
CA PRO A 292 -16.61 -43.02 -6.58
C PRO A 292 -17.46 -41.78 -6.26
N LEU A 293 -17.03 -40.59 -6.71
CA LEU A 293 -17.67 -39.29 -6.48
C LEU A 293 -19.05 -39.14 -7.15
N ARG A 294 -19.38 -39.94 -8.18
CA ARG A 294 -20.70 -39.94 -8.82
C ARG A 294 -21.81 -40.44 -7.88
N SER A 295 -21.51 -41.39 -6.99
CA SER A 295 -22.47 -41.92 -6.00
C SER A 295 -22.74 -40.93 -4.87
N TYR A 296 -21.71 -40.17 -4.47
CA TYR A 296 -21.81 -39.20 -3.38
C TYR A 296 -22.69 -37.99 -3.74
N LEU A 297 -22.57 -37.47 -4.98
CA LEU A 297 -23.40 -36.35 -5.46
C LEU A 297 -24.89 -36.68 -5.53
N HIS A 298 -25.24 -37.92 -5.89
CA HIS A 298 -26.64 -38.35 -5.92
C HIS A 298 -27.25 -38.49 -4.51
N SER A 299 -26.43 -38.81 -3.50
CA SER A 299 -26.88 -38.95 -2.11
C SER A 299 -27.12 -37.62 -1.39
N TYR A 300 -26.43 -36.55 -1.83
CA TYR A 300 -26.53 -35.23 -1.20
C TYR A 300 -27.72 -34.41 -1.73
N ILE A 301 -28.08 -34.61 -3.01
CA ILE A 301 -29.22 -33.94 -3.64
C ILE A 301 -30.58 -34.59 -3.25
N GLY A 302 -30.58 -35.86 -2.86
CA GLY A 302 -31.81 -36.59 -2.49
C GLY A 302 -32.30 -36.43 -1.04
N LYS A 303 -31.62 -35.65 -0.20
CA LYS A 303 -31.90 -35.61 1.27
C LYS A 303 -32.51 -34.31 1.80
N TYR A 304 -32.80 -33.33 0.95
CA TYR A 304 -33.55 -32.13 1.31
C TYR A 304 -34.85 -32.07 0.51
N ASN A 305 -35.91 -32.72 1.04
CA ASN A 305 -37.33 -32.34 1.01
C ASN A 305 -38.24 -33.58 1.04
N PRO A 306 -38.80 -33.96 2.21
CA PRO A 306 -40.04 -34.73 2.26
C PRO A 306 -41.24 -33.80 2.42
N MET A 307 -42.21 -34.00 1.52
CA MET A 307 -43.64 -33.70 1.64
C MET A 307 -44.10 -32.23 1.60
N GLU A 308 -44.59 -31.79 0.44
CA GLU A 308 -46.04 -31.55 0.27
C GLU A 308 -46.39 -31.50 -1.23
N LYS A 309 -47.12 -32.50 -1.72
CA LYS A 309 -47.83 -32.42 -2.99
C LYS A 309 -49.04 -33.33 -2.90
N ASN A 310 -50.22 -32.74 -2.72
CA ASN A 310 -51.48 -33.32 -3.13
C ASN A 310 -52.32 -32.22 -3.78
N PHE A 311 -52.62 -32.44 -5.06
CA PHE A 311 -53.84 -32.10 -5.83
C PHE A 311 -54.53 -30.76 -5.53
N ASN A 312 -54.84 -29.91 -6.51
CA ASN A 312 -55.64 -30.26 -7.69
C ASN A 312 -55.57 -29.11 -8.72
N ASP A 313 -55.44 -29.46 -10.00
CA ASP A 313 -55.67 -28.55 -11.12
C ASP A 313 -57.20 -28.40 -11.30
N ASN A 314 -57.74 -27.20 -11.05
CA ASN A 314 -58.94 -26.72 -11.76
C ASN A 314 -59.21 -25.23 -11.51
N GLU A 315 -59.62 -24.55 -12.60
CA GLU A 315 -60.46 -23.34 -12.64
C GLU A 315 -59.89 -22.02 -12.06
N SER A 316 -59.45 -21.05 -12.86
CA SER A 316 -60.21 -20.16 -13.75
C SER A 316 -61.07 -19.11 -13.02
N TYR A 317 -60.56 -17.87 -13.03
CA TYR A 317 -61.27 -16.58 -12.93
C TYR A 317 -62.16 -16.27 -11.70
N GLN A 318 -62.24 -14.97 -11.43
CA GLN A 318 -63.10 -14.27 -10.45
C GLN A 318 -62.47 -14.12 -9.06
N LEU A 319 -62.53 -12.99 -8.37
CA LEU A 319 -63.02 -11.64 -8.63
C LEU A 319 -62.47 -10.82 -7.44
N MET A 320 -62.26 -9.51 -7.64
CA MET A 320 -62.22 -8.56 -6.54
C MET A 320 -63.56 -8.65 -5.78
N GLU A 321 -63.49 -8.73 -4.46
CA GLU A 321 -64.53 -8.48 -3.44
C GLU A 321 -64.15 -9.41 -2.26
N ASP A 322 -64.21 -9.03 -0.99
CA ASP A 322 -64.69 -7.85 -0.34
C ASP A 322 -64.15 -7.90 1.10
N TYR A 323 -64.22 -6.76 1.77
CA TYR A 323 -64.53 -6.59 3.20
C TYR A 323 -63.93 -7.57 4.25
N GLU A 324 -63.06 -7.09 5.12
CA GLU A 324 -63.42 -6.38 6.37
C GLU A 324 -63.52 -7.36 7.57
N SER A 325 -62.75 -7.01 8.61
CA SER A 325 -63.06 -7.22 10.03
C SER A 325 -63.56 -8.59 10.49
N LYS A 326 -62.73 -9.26 11.31
CA LYS A 326 -63.01 -9.36 12.75
C LYS A 326 -61.83 -9.97 13.51
N GLU A 327 -61.16 -9.05 14.20
CA GLU A 327 -60.88 -9.10 15.63
C GLU A 327 -61.40 -10.32 16.43
N HIS A 328 -60.56 -10.72 17.40
CA HIS A 328 -60.87 -11.50 18.61
C HIS A 328 -60.94 -13.04 18.49
N PHE A 329 -60.51 -13.87 19.46
CA PHE A 329 -60.10 -13.70 20.85
C PHE A 329 -59.09 -14.81 21.22
N VAL A 330 -58.22 -14.48 22.16
CA VAL A 330 -57.34 -15.40 22.91
C VAL A 330 -58.18 -16.43 23.67
N GLN A 331 -57.73 -17.69 23.74
CA GLN A 331 -58.01 -18.52 24.92
C GLN A 331 -56.87 -19.50 25.20
N TYR A 332 -56.17 -19.25 26.30
CA TYR A 332 -55.30 -20.21 26.97
C TYR A 332 -56.16 -21.32 27.58
N HIS A 333 -55.76 -22.57 27.40
CA HIS A 333 -56.02 -23.60 28.39
C HIS A 333 -54.74 -24.36 28.74
N SER A 334 -54.51 -24.35 30.03
CA SER A 334 -53.47 -24.98 30.82
C SER A 334 -53.82 -26.43 31.19
N LEU A 335 -52.77 -27.23 31.39
CA LEU A 335 -52.60 -28.38 32.31
C LEU A 335 -52.84 -29.84 31.85
N SER A 336 -51.95 -30.66 32.44
CA SER A 336 -51.84 -32.12 32.59
C SER A 336 -51.32 -32.89 31.37
N HIS A 337 -50.32 -33.77 31.50
CA HIS A 337 -49.90 -34.59 32.64
C HIS A 337 -48.38 -34.61 32.88
#